data_AF-A0A0S2SB56-F1
#
_entry.id   AF-A0A0S2SB56-F1
#
_cell.length_a   1.000
_cell.length_b   1.000
_cell.length_c   1.000
_cell.angle_alpha   90.00
_cell.angle_beta   90.00
_cell.angle_gamma   90.00
#
_symmetry.space_group_name_H-M   'P 1'
#
loop_
_entity.id
_entity.type
_entity.pdbx_description
1 polymer ?
#
loop_
_entity_poly.entity_id
_entity_poly.type
_entity_poly.pdbx_seq_one_letter_code
_entity_poly.pdbx_strand_id
1 'polypeptide(L)'
;MNLEKDRISTAQMIMLGFFSLIGEMALVYPAAMTTGAHEDAWIAALISIPLGLACVKLMVSTSNIDPTKTIIELSLQILGKWVGGAVALSYLFFFLIAASTYVREMEDFMCTQIYEGTPGGVIRFMAIFLLVYGLRLGLETLGRAAQIFFPFFAFFLICLIVLLFPDVQIERIYPILNTPFPDMLHTIMFGVFYPFGEMCVFFMVYPYVQKQSNTSRNIFISLLIGAVGLNLILFLSLTVLGAYFSEHEFYAAYILAQRINIANFLQRIEALMATTWIISTYFKTALFFYAFVLGTAQLLKLKSYRPLIFPVAFLIYGLSHLIAKNIIFYVKEIPTYWVDWDLTHAFAFPLILLVVYHIRKRISHNNQLT
;
A
#
# COMPACT_ATOMS: atom_id res chain seq x y z
N MET A 1 -23.48 -13.50 14.12
CA MET A 1 -23.07 -12.26 14.81
C MET A 1 -21.94 -11.66 13.99
N ASN A 2 -22.05 -10.40 13.55
CA ASN A 2 -20.99 -9.78 12.75
C ASN A 2 -19.71 -9.65 13.60
N LEU A 3 -18.60 -10.14 13.06
CA LEU A 3 -17.29 -10.09 13.71
C LEU A 3 -16.80 -8.65 13.90
N GLU A 4 -17.04 -7.80 12.89
CA GLU A 4 -16.78 -6.37 12.94
C GLU A 4 -18.08 -5.57 13.06
N LYS A 5 -18.11 -4.68 14.05
CA LYS A 5 -19.25 -3.80 14.36
C LYS A 5 -18.95 -2.35 14.03
N ASP A 6 -17.68 -1.99 13.99
CA ASP A 6 -17.23 -0.63 13.69
C ASP A 6 -17.65 -0.23 12.28
N ARG A 7 -17.85 1.07 12.10
CA ARG A 7 -18.18 1.67 10.82
C ARG A 7 -17.32 2.90 10.59
N ILE A 8 -16.76 3.01 9.39
CA ILE A 8 -15.96 4.17 9.00
C ILE A 8 -16.71 5.03 7.99
N SER A 9 -16.50 6.33 8.05
CA SER A 9 -17.02 7.26 7.04
C SER A 9 -16.24 7.13 5.72
N THR A 10 -16.85 7.60 4.63
CA THR A 10 -16.16 7.71 3.33
C THR A 10 -14.86 8.51 3.44
N ALA A 11 -14.81 9.57 4.26
CA ALA A 11 -13.62 10.39 4.45
C ALA A 11 -12.49 9.61 5.13
N GLN A 12 -12.81 8.82 6.16
CA GLN A 12 -11.83 7.96 6.84
C GLN A 12 -11.27 6.89 5.89
N MET A 13 -12.13 6.27 5.08
CA MET A 13 -11.69 5.31 4.07
C MET A 13 -10.72 5.95 3.06
N ILE A 14 -11.04 7.16 2.59
CA ILE A 14 -10.19 7.91 1.65
C ILE A 14 -8.80 8.17 2.25
N MET A 15 -8.74 8.63 3.49
CA MET A 15 -7.47 8.94 4.15
C MET A 15 -6.65 7.69 4.42
N LEU A 16 -7.30 6.59 4.83
CA LEU A 16 -6.66 5.29 4.95
C LEU A 16 -6.14 4.79 3.60
N GLY A 17 -6.91 4.99 2.52
CA GLY A 17 -6.52 4.66 1.14
C GLY A 17 -5.30 5.45 0.70
N PHE A 18 -5.27 6.74 1.01
CA PHE A 18 -4.14 7.61 0.71
C PHE A 18 -2.87 7.20 1.47
N PHE A 19 -2.98 6.91 2.77
CA PHE A 19 -1.86 6.38 3.55
C PHE A 19 -1.39 5.02 3.07
N SER A 20 -2.30 4.17 2.57
CA SER A 20 -1.92 2.87 2.01
C SER A 20 -1.25 3.00 0.65
N LEU A 21 -1.63 4.00 -0.16
CA LEU A 21 -1.10 4.19 -1.52
C LEU A 21 0.28 4.84 -1.48
N ILE A 22 0.43 5.86 -0.64
CA ILE A 22 1.71 6.57 -0.53
C ILE A 22 2.64 5.90 0.47
N GLY A 23 2.12 5.45 1.63
CA GLY A 23 2.81 4.59 2.59
C GLY A 23 4.34 4.75 2.70
N GLU A 24 5.01 3.62 2.67
CA GLU A 24 6.41 3.38 2.34
C GLU A 24 6.75 3.71 0.88
N MET A 25 5.78 3.66 -0.04
CA MET A 25 6.00 3.90 -1.46
C MET A 25 6.66 5.26 -1.72
N ALA A 26 6.35 6.28 -0.93
CA ALA A 26 7.03 7.58 -0.99
C ALA A 26 8.56 7.45 -0.93
N LEU A 27 9.07 6.52 -0.13
CA LEU A 27 10.50 6.32 0.10
C LEU A 27 11.15 5.50 -1.03
N VAL A 28 10.49 4.43 -1.46
CA VAL A 28 11.09 3.37 -2.27
C VAL A 28 10.71 3.43 -3.75
N TYR A 29 9.56 4.01 -4.06
CA TYR A 29 9.01 4.06 -5.43
C TYR A 29 9.92 4.80 -6.42
N PRO A 30 10.56 5.95 -6.06
CA PRO A 30 11.47 6.60 -6.99
C PRO A 30 12.61 5.69 -7.43
N ALA A 31 13.28 5.04 -6.48
CA ALA A 31 14.39 4.13 -6.76
C ALA A 31 13.96 2.92 -7.58
N ALA A 32 12.84 2.29 -7.21
CA ALA A 32 12.33 1.12 -7.92
C ALA A 32 11.94 1.43 -9.37
N MET A 33 11.28 2.57 -9.63
CA MET A 33 10.90 2.98 -10.98
C MET A 33 12.11 3.39 -11.83
N THR A 34 13.05 4.13 -11.24
CA THR A 34 14.28 4.55 -11.95
C THR A 34 15.20 3.38 -12.26
N THR A 35 15.23 2.33 -11.43
CA THR A 35 15.99 1.10 -11.75
C THR A 35 15.51 0.44 -13.05
N GLY A 36 14.22 0.50 -13.34
CA GLY A 36 13.65 -0.15 -14.53
C GLY A 36 13.64 0.69 -15.80
N ALA A 37 13.55 2.03 -15.69
CA ALA A 37 13.42 2.91 -16.85
C ALA A 37 14.28 4.18 -16.80
N HIS A 38 15.27 4.23 -15.90
CA HIS A 38 16.21 5.35 -15.73
C HIS A 38 15.53 6.74 -15.82
N GLU A 39 15.97 7.60 -16.73
CA GLU A 39 15.41 8.94 -16.97
C GLU A 39 13.95 8.91 -17.46
N ASP A 40 13.49 7.81 -18.08
CA ASP A 40 12.12 7.67 -18.60
C ASP A 40 11.11 7.17 -17.55
N ALA A 41 11.56 6.90 -16.33
CA ALA A 41 10.71 6.39 -15.26
C ALA A 41 9.48 7.27 -14.98
N TRP A 42 9.57 8.59 -15.19
CA TRP A 42 8.41 9.48 -15.06
C TRP A 42 7.32 9.19 -16.11
N ILE A 43 7.69 8.79 -17.33
CA ILE A 43 6.73 8.39 -18.38
C ILE A 43 6.03 7.11 -17.97
N ALA A 44 6.81 6.11 -17.53
CA ALA A 44 6.28 4.84 -17.06
C ALA A 44 5.28 5.05 -15.91
N ALA A 45 5.65 5.91 -14.94
CA ALA A 45 4.82 6.22 -13.79
C ALA A 45 3.52 6.95 -14.18
N LEU A 46 3.56 7.90 -15.13
CA LEU A 46 2.36 8.58 -15.63
C LEU A 46 1.39 7.63 -16.33
N ILE A 47 1.91 6.71 -17.17
CA ILE A 47 1.09 5.68 -17.84
C ILE A 47 0.50 4.69 -16.83
N SER A 48 1.22 4.45 -15.73
CA SER A 48 0.77 3.54 -14.67
C SER A 48 -0.48 4.03 -13.94
N ILE A 49 -0.71 5.35 -13.85
CA ILE A 49 -1.87 5.93 -13.15
C ILE A 49 -3.21 5.42 -13.72
N PRO A 50 -3.55 5.62 -15.02
CA PRO A 50 -4.82 5.16 -15.55
C PRO A 50 -4.99 3.63 -15.49
N LEU A 51 -3.90 2.86 -15.67
CA LEU A 51 -3.92 1.40 -15.59
C LEU A 51 -4.13 0.90 -14.15
N GLY A 52 -3.46 1.51 -13.17
CA GLY A 52 -3.65 1.27 -11.74
C GLY A 52 -5.07 1.60 -11.27
N LEU A 53 -5.62 2.74 -11.71
CA LEU A 53 -7.02 3.07 -11.45
C LEU A 53 -7.98 2.07 -12.11
N ALA A 54 -7.68 1.55 -13.29
CA ALA A 54 -8.46 0.46 -13.89
C ALA A 54 -8.42 -0.82 -13.04
N CYS A 55 -7.27 -1.17 -12.46
CA CYS A 55 -7.14 -2.27 -11.50
C CYS A 55 -8.00 -2.03 -10.25
N VAL A 56 -7.97 -0.82 -9.66
CA VAL A 56 -8.85 -0.47 -8.53
C VAL A 56 -10.33 -0.57 -8.92
N LYS A 57 -10.70 -0.19 -10.14
CA LYS A 57 -12.07 -0.36 -10.65
C LYS A 57 -12.50 -1.81 -10.74
N LEU A 58 -11.61 -2.72 -11.12
CA LEU A 58 -11.85 -4.16 -11.05
C LEU A 58 -12.10 -4.60 -9.59
N MET A 59 -11.28 -4.15 -8.65
CA MET A 59 -11.43 -4.48 -7.23
C MET A 59 -12.74 -3.96 -6.62
N VAL A 60 -13.10 -2.71 -6.89
CA VAL A 60 -14.39 -2.13 -6.46
C VAL A 60 -15.56 -2.88 -7.09
N SER A 61 -15.47 -3.25 -8.37
CA SER A 61 -16.52 -4.02 -9.06
C SER A 61 -16.70 -5.40 -8.43
N THR A 62 -15.60 -6.06 -8.08
CA THR A 62 -15.62 -7.36 -7.36
C THR A 62 -16.25 -7.20 -5.97
N SER A 63 -15.90 -6.15 -5.24
CA SER A 63 -16.49 -5.85 -3.93
C SER A 63 -17.98 -5.52 -4.00
N ASN A 64 -18.47 -5.05 -5.15
CA ASN A 64 -19.88 -4.74 -5.37
C ASN A 64 -20.73 -5.97 -5.72
N ILE A 65 -20.11 -7.15 -5.93
CA ILE A 65 -20.86 -8.42 -6.07
C ILE A 65 -21.71 -8.68 -4.83
N ASP A 66 -21.12 -8.52 -3.64
CA ASP A 66 -21.80 -8.51 -2.35
C ASP A 66 -21.14 -7.44 -1.46
N PRO A 67 -21.68 -6.21 -1.42
CA PRO A 67 -21.08 -5.08 -0.70
C PRO A 67 -20.97 -5.25 0.82
N THR A 68 -21.51 -6.35 1.37
CA THR A 68 -21.53 -6.66 2.80
C THR A 68 -20.47 -7.68 3.22
N LYS A 69 -19.76 -8.28 2.25
CA LYS A 69 -18.80 -9.35 2.47
C LYS A 69 -17.38 -8.95 2.11
N THR A 70 -16.46 -9.46 2.90
CA THR A 70 -15.02 -9.35 2.65
C THR A 70 -14.58 -10.27 1.51
N ILE A 71 -13.35 -10.11 1.00
CA ILE A 71 -12.82 -11.02 -0.04
C ILE A 71 -12.73 -12.47 0.42
N ILE A 72 -12.49 -12.70 1.72
CA ILE A 72 -12.47 -14.05 2.32
C ILE A 72 -13.84 -14.71 2.18
N GLU A 73 -14.90 -13.98 2.55
CA GLU A 73 -16.28 -14.47 2.47
C GLU A 73 -16.78 -14.56 1.02
N LEU A 74 -16.43 -13.58 0.17
CA LEU A 74 -16.75 -13.58 -1.26
C LEU A 74 -16.11 -14.77 -1.98
N SER A 75 -14.85 -15.08 -1.67
CA SER A 75 -14.15 -16.22 -2.25
C SER A 75 -14.87 -17.53 -1.93
N LEU A 76 -15.26 -17.73 -0.66
CA LEU A 76 -16.02 -18.91 -0.23
C LEU A 76 -17.42 -18.97 -0.87
N GLN A 77 -18.10 -17.83 -1.02
CA GLN A 77 -19.42 -17.76 -1.64
C GLN A 77 -19.37 -18.10 -3.13
N ILE A 78 -18.43 -17.52 -3.87
CA ILE A 78 -18.39 -17.60 -5.34
C ILE A 78 -17.73 -18.91 -5.79
N LEU A 79 -16.64 -19.34 -5.14
CA LEU A 79 -15.85 -20.51 -5.56
C LEU A 79 -16.13 -21.76 -4.73
N GLY A 80 -16.93 -21.64 -3.66
CA GLY A 80 -17.23 -22.74 -2.75
C GLY A 80 -16.11 -23.01 -1.74
N LYS A 81 -16.32 -24.02 -0.88
CA LYS A 81 -15.47 -24.26 0.30
C LYS A 81 -14.00 -24.59 0.00
N TRP A 82 -13.72 -25.31 -1.09
CA TRP A 82 -12.37 -25.80 -1.39
C TRP A 82 -11.56 -24.77 -2.15
N VAL A 83 -11.97 -24.43 -3.37
CA VAL A 83 -11.29 -23.45 -4.22
C VAL A 83 -11.35 -22.06 -3.57
N GLY A 84 -12.51 -21.66 -3.06
CA GLY A 84 -12.66 -20.40 -2.33
C GLY A 84 -11.87 -20.36 -1.02
N GLY A 85 -11.71 -21.51 -0.35
CA GLY A 85 -10.87 -21.63 0.83
C GLY A 85 -9.37 -21.46 0.51
N ALA A 86 -8.91 -22.02 -0.61
CA ALA A 86 -7.54 -21.82 -1.08
C ALA A 86 -7.26 -20.36 -1.46
N VAL A 87 -8.17 -19.70 -2.19
CA VAL A 87 -8.05 -18.27 -2.52
C VAL A 87 -8.07 -17.41 -1.25
N ALA A 88 -8.98 -17.69 -0.31
CA ALA A 88 -9.02 -17.01 0.98
C ALA A 88 -7.70 -17.17 1.75
N LEU A 89 -7.13 -18.38 1.81
CA LEU A 89 -5.86 -18.63 2.48
C LEU A 89 -4.70 -17.90 1.80
N SER A 90 -4.71 -17.79 0.46
CA SER A 90 -3.74 -16.98 -0.28
C SER A 90 -3.79 -15.51 0.13
N TYR A 91 -4.98 -14.90 0.19
CA TYR A 91 -5.13 -13.52 0.68
C TYR A 91 -4.65 -13.36 2.13
N LEU A 92 -4.96 -14.31 3.01
CA LEU A 92 -4.47 -14.27 4.39
C LEU A 92 -2.95 -14.34 4.45
N PHE A 93 -2.34 -15.23 3.67
CA PHE A 93 -0.89 -15.33 3.60
C PHE A 93 -0.27 -14.03 3.08
N PHE A 94 -0.82 -13.46 2.00
CA PHE A 94 -0.44 -12.16 1.48
C PHE A 94 -0.50 -11.07 2.56
N PHE A 95 -1.63 -10.95 3.28
CA PHE A 95 -1.79 -9.92 4.32
C PHE A 95 -0.79 -10.07 5.48
N LEU A 96 -0.48 -11.31 5.89
CA LEU A 96 0.47 -11.59 6.97
C LEU A 96 1.90 -11.23 6.56
N ILE A 97 2.32 -11.66 5.37
CA ILE A 97 3.66 -11.36 4.87
C ILE A 97 3.79 -9.87 4.67
N ALA A 98 2.80 -9.19 4.05
CA ALA A 98 2.82 -7.74 3.85
C ALA A 98 2.96 -6.97 5.16
N ALA A 99 2.14 -7.28 6.17
CA ALA A 99 2.27 -6.63 7.48
C ALA A 99 3.66 -6.86 8.11
N SER A 100 4.26 -8.02 7.89
CA SER A 100 5.62 -8.34 8.39
C SER A 100 6.71 -7.61 7.60
N THR A 101 6.55 -7.49 6.29
CA THR A 101 7.43 -6.72 5.40
C THR A 101 7.46 -5.25 5.80
N TYR A 102 6.30 -4.60 5.99
CA TYR A 102 6.25 -3.19 6.37
C TYR A 102 6.82 -2.92 7.77
N VAL A 103 6.65 -3.84 8.73
CA VAL A 103 7.34 -3.75 10.02
C VAL A 103 8.85 -3.82 9.86
N ARG A 104 9.34 -4.68 8.95
CA ARG A 104 10.77 -4.78 8.63
C ARG A 104 11.29 -3.51 7.96
N GLU A 105 10.53 -2.91 7.07
CA GLU A 105 10.89 -1.63 6.43
C GLU A 105 11.01 -0.50 7.44
N MET A 106 10.05 -0.39 8.37
CA MET A 106 10.14 0.58 9.45
C MET A 106 11.40 0.38 10.28
N GLU A 107 11.73 -0.86 10.63
CA GLU A 107 12.97 -1.19 11.34
C GLU A 107 14.20 -0.75 10.55
N ASP A 108 14.32 -1.18 9.29
CA ASP A 108 15.48 -0.91 8.45
C ASP A 108 15.64 0.60 8.19
N PHE A 109 14.56 1.33 7.89
CA PHE A 109 14.61 2.77 7.69
C PHE A 109 15.03 3.50 8.97
N MET A 110 14.43 3.17 10.10
CA MET A 110 14.75 3.83 11.38
C MET A 110 16.18 3.52 11.81
N CYS A 111 16.67 2.30 11.64
CA CYS A 111 18.02 1.90 12.02
C CYS A 111 19.09 2.36 11.04
N THR A 112 18.75 2.76 9.82
CA THR A 112 19.74 3.25 8.84
C THR A 112 19.75 4.76 8.69
N GLN A 113 18.62 5.44 8.91
CA GLN A 113 18.48 6.87 8.62
C GLN A 113 18.34 7.74 9.88
N ILE A 114 17.88 7.18 11.01
CA ILE A 114 17.54 7.99 12.20
C ILE A 114 18.30 7.55 13.45
N TYR A 115 18.32 6.25 13.73
CA TYR A 115 18.78 5.66 14.99
C TYR A 115 19.77 4.51 14.75
N GLU A 116 20.90 4.82 14.08
CA GLU A 116 21.95 3.84 13.72
C GLU A 116 22.48 3.00 14.89
N GLY A 117 22.49 3.55 16.11
CA GLY A 117 22.94 2.84 17.31
C GLY A 117 21.88 1.97 17.99
N THR A 118 20.62 1.98 17.54
CA THR A 118 19.53 1.25 18.19
C THR A 118 19.38 -0.16 17.59
N PRO A 119 19.34 -1.23 18.40
CA PRO A 119 19.09 -2.57 17.89
C PRO A 119 17.73 -2.65 17.20
N GLY A 120 17.67 -3.18 15.98
CA GLY A 120 16.44 -3.22 15.19
C GLY A 120 15.28 -3.97 15.86
N GLY A 121 15.57 -4.97 16.70
CA GLY A 121 14.56 -5.63 17.53
C GLY A 121 13.79 -4.69 18.46
N VAL A 122 14.40 -3.61 18.94
CA VAL A 122 13.74 -2.59 19.78
C VAL A 122 12.75 -1.78 18.94
N ILE A 123 13.16 -1.31 17.77
CA ILE A 123 12.29 -0.57 16.85
C ILE A 123 11.11 -1.44 16.42
N ARG A 124 11.38 -2.69 16.04
CA ARG A 124 10.37 -3.68 15.68
C ARG A 124 9.37 -3.92 16.81
N PHE A 125 9.84 -4.06 18.04
CA PHE A 125 8.97 -4.23 19.21
C PHE A 125 8.08 -3.00 19.43
N MET A 126 8.62 -1.78 19.33
CA MET A 126 7.85 -0.54 19.47
C MET A 126 6.77 -0.42 18.38
N ALA A 127 7.11 -0.72 17.12
CA ALA A 127 6.16 -0.72 16.01
C ALA A 127 5.00 -1.69 16.27
N ILE A 128 5.31 -2.92 16.67
CA ILE A 128 4.29 -3.95 16.95
C ILE A 128 3.44 -3.59 18.17
N PHE A 129 4.03 -3.00 19.21
CA PHE A 129 3.28 -2.53 20.37
C PHE A 129 2.21 -1.51 19.96
N LEU A 130 2.57 -0.52 19.13
CA LEU A 130 1.64 0.48 18.61
C LEU A 130 0.56 -0.16 17.73
N LEU A 131 0.93 -1.10 16.86
CA LEU A 131 -0.01 -1.83 16.01
C LEU A 131 -1.04 -2.60 16.84
N VAL A 132 -0.59 -3.36 17.85
CA VAL A 132 -1.48 -4.08 18.78
C VAL A 132 -2.40 -3.11 19.51
N TYR A 133 -1.89 -1.97 19.95
CA TYR A 133 -2.70 -0.94 20.60
C TYR A 133 -3.79 -0.42 19.66
N GLY A 134 -3.43 -0.02 18.43
CA GLY A 134 -4.38 0.47 17.42
C GLY A 134 -5.45 -0.56 17.06
N LEU A 135 -5.06 -1.81 16.81
CA LEU A 135 -6.01 -2.88 16.47
C LEU A 135 -6.97 -3.23 17.61
N ARG A 136 -6.53 -3.12 18.88
CA ARG A 136 -7.43 -3.34 20.02
C ARG A 136 -8.48 -2.23 20.18
N LEU A 137 -8.18 -1.02 19.73
CA LEU A 137 -9.12 0.11 19.73
C LEU A 137 -10.13 0.08 18.57
N GLY A 138 -9.88 -0.75 17.55
CA GLY A 138 -10.83 -1.01 16.46
C GLY A 138 -10.63 -0.15 15.22
N LEU A 139 -11.33 -0.54 14.14
CA LEU A 139 -11.22 0.07 12.81
C LEU A 139 -11.71 1.52 12.81
N GLU A 140 -12.75 1.84 13.59
CA GLU A 140 -13.24 3.21 13.68
C GLU A 140 -12.19 4.15 14.31
N THR A 141 -11.49 3.69 15.33
CA THR A 141 -10.42 4.47 15.98
C THR A 141 -9.24 4.67 15.04
N LEU A 142 -8.85 3.66 14.26
CA LEU A 142 -7.85 3.81 13.20
C LEU A 142 -8.27 4.85 12.16
N GLY A 143 -9.54 4.84 11.72
CA GLY A 143 -10.07 5.84 10.80
C GLY A 143 -10.03 7.26 11.37
N ARG A 144 -10.41 7.44 12.64
CA ARG A 144 -10.34 8.75 13.33
C ARG A 144 -8.91 9.24 13.51
N ALA A 145 -7.98 8.35 13.85
CA ALA A 145 -6.56 8.68 13.94
C ALA A 145 -6.02 9.12 12.56
N ALA A 146 -6.38 8.41 11.49
CA ALA A 146 -5.99 8.79 10.14
C ALA A 146 -6.47 10.21 9.78
N GLN A 147 -7.68 10.60 10.18
CA GLN A 147 -8.19 11.97 10.01
C GLN A 147 -7.35 13.03 10.72
N ILE A 148 -6.81 12.72 11.90
CA ILE A 148 -5.98 13.65 12.67
C ILE A 148 -4.61 13.83 12.02
N PHE A 149 -4.00 12.74 11.54
CA PHE A 149 -2.66 12.78 10.97
C PHE A 149 -2.62 13.25 9.51
N PHE A 150 -3.72 13.09 8.76
CA PHE A 150 -3.76 13.42 7.33
C PHE A 150 -3.41 14.87 7.00
N PRO A 151 -3.89 15.91 7.71
CA PRO A 151 -3.50 17.30 7.42
C PRO A 151 -2.00 17.54 7.57
N PHE A 152 -1.36 16.94 8.58
CA PHE A 152 0.09 17.02 8.76
C PHE A 152 0.82 16.35 7.62
N PHE A 153 0.40 15.13 7.24
CA PHE A 153 0.96 14.41 6.11
C PHE A 153 0.87 15.23 4.80
N ALA A 154 -0.32 15.74 4.49
CA ALA A 154 -0.56 16.54 3.30
C ALA A 154 0.28 17.82 3.30
N PHE A 155 0.38 18.51 4.44
CA PHE A 155 1.21 19.69 4.60
C PHE A 155 2.69 19.40 4.29
N PHE A 156 3.28 18.38 4.91
CA PHE A 156 4.69 18.05 4.69
C PHE A 156 4.97 17.54 3.27
N LEU A 157 4.04 16.79 2.66
CA LEU A 157 4.15 16.39 1.26
C LEU A 157 4.13 17.61 0.32
N ILE A 158 3.24 18.58 0.56
CA ILE A 158 3.20 19.82 -0.22
C ILE A 158 4.47 20.64 0.01
N CYS A 159 4.94 20.75 1.25
CA CYS A 159 6.20 21.44 1.56
C CYS A 159 7.38 20.83 0.82
N LEU A 160 7.52 19.49 0.80
CA LEU A 160 8.56 18.82 0.02
C LEU A 160 8.54 19.26 -1.44
N ILE A 161 7.35 19.19 -2.06
CA ILE A 161 7.20 19.49 -3.49
C ILE A 161 7.53 20.95 -3.78
N VAL A 162 6.98 21.88 -2.99
CA VAL A 162 7.16 23.33 -3.20
C VAL A 162 8.58 23.77 -2.91
N LEU A 163 9.20 23.25 -1.85
CA LEU A 163 10.54 23.68 -1.42
C LEU A 163 11.65 23.13 -2.30
N LEU A 164 11.44 22.00 -2.96
CA LEU A 164 12.40 21.43 -3.91
C LEU A 164 12.24 21.95 -5.34
N PHE A 165 11.13 22.60 -5.64
CA PHE A 165 10.87 23.14 -6.98
C PHE A 165 11.98 24.07 -7.50
N PRO A 166 12.63 24.93 -6.67
CA PRO A 166 13.75 25.76 -7.13
C PRO A 166 15.00 24.98 -7.57
N ASP A 167 15.19 23.75 -7.09
CA ASP A 167 16.36 22.92 -7.37
C ASP A 167 16.17 22.00 -8.60
N VAL A 168 15.00 22.06 -9.23
CA VAL A 168 14.63 21.24 -10.39
C VAL A 168 15.50 21.58 -11.59
N GLN A 169 16.22 20.59 -12.12
CA GLN A 169 16.97 20.66 -13.37
C GLN A 169 16.32 19.72 -14.38
N ILE A 170 15.53 20.29 -15.31
CA ILE A 170 14.79 19.52 -16.33
C ILE A 170 15.74 18.82 -17.31
N GLU A 171 16.96 19.31 -17.46
CA GLU A 171 17.98 18.70 -18.32
C GLU A 171 18.32 17.26 -17.90
N ARG A 172 18.04 16.89 -16.65
CA ARG A 172 18.35 15.57 -16.08
C ARG A 172 17.38 14.45 -16.48
N ILE A 173 16.27 14.77 -17.14
CA ILE A 173 15.36 13.75 -17.70
C ILE A 173 15.65 13.45 -19.17
N TYR A 174 16.74 14.02 -19.72
CA TYR A 174 17.23 13.68 -21.05
C TYR A 174 18.32 12.61 -20.98
N PRO A 175 18.42 11.74 -22.00
CA PRO A 175 17.56 11.65 -23.19
C PRO A 175 16.18 11.05 -22.89
N ILE A 176 15.16 11.48 -23.63
CA ILE A 176 13.77 11.00 -23.51
C ILE A 176 13.53 9.82 -24.45
N LEU A 177 12.81 8.80 -23.98
CA LEU A 177 12.49 7.53 -24.65
C LEU A 177 13.72 6.73 -25.07
N ASN A 178 14.72 6.69 -24.20
CA ASN A 178 15.94 5.90 -24.39
C ASN A 178 15.81 4.47 -23.82
N THR A 179 14.82 4.23 -22.97
CA THR A 179 14.56 2.93 -22.36
C THR A 179 14.01 1.94 -23.38
N PRO A 180 14.59 0.73 -23.51
CA PRO A 180 14.05 -0.32 -24.36
C PRO A 180 12.60 -0.65 -24.02
N PHE A 181 11.79 -0.96 -25.04
CA PHE A 181 10.36 -1.23 -24.85
C PHE A 181 10.04 -2.32 -23.79
N PRO A 182 10.78 -3.45 -23.70
CA PRO A 182 10.52 -4.45 -22.67
C PRO A 182 10.70 -3.90 -21.24
N ASP A 183 11.75 -3.13 -21.01
CA ASP A 183 12.09 -2.56 -19.69
C ASP A 183 11.09 -1.46 -19.32
N MET A 184 10.68 -0.65 -20.30
CA MET A 184 9.60 0.32 -20.15
C MET A 184 8.28 -0.35 -19.78
N LEU A 185 7.90 -1.43 -20.48
CA LEU A 185 6.66 -2.16 -20.19
C LEU A 185 6.70 -2.80 -18.80
N HIS A 186 7.83 -3.41 -18.42
CA HIS A 186 8.04 -3.95 -17.09
C HIS A 186 7.88 -2.87 -16.02
N THR A 187 8.49 -1.70 -16.22
CA THR A 187 8.42 -0.56 -15.30
C THR A 187 7.00 0.02 -15.20
N ILE A 188 6.24 0.05 -16.30
CA ILE A 188 4.82 0.42 -16.26
C ILE A 188 4.04 -0.61 -15.43
N MET A 189 4.26 -1.91 -15.64
CA MET A 189 3.55 -2.93 -14.85
C MET A 189 3.91 -2.85 -13.37
N PHE A 190 5.19 -2.59 -13.05
CA PHE A 190 5.63 -2.32 -11.69
C PHE A 190 4.90 -1.10 -11.10
N GLY A 191 4.86 0.02 -11.81
CA GLY A 191 4.16 1.23 -11.38
C GLY A 191 2.64 1.06 -11.23
N VAL A 192 2.05 0.08 -11.92
CA VAL A 192 0.64 -0.31 -11.77
C VAL A 192 0.44 -1.15 -10.51
N PHE A 193 1.12 -2.29 -10.42
CA PHE A 193 0.77 -3.28 -9.41
C PHE A 193 1.38 -2.98 -8.05
N TYR A 194 2.56 -2.37 -7.98
CA TYR A 194 3.24 -2.13 -6.71
C TYR A 194 2.43 -1.15 -5.81
N PRO A 195 2.10 0.09 -6.24
CA PRO A 195 1.29 0.98 -5.40
C PRO A 195 -0.21 0.64 -5.40
N PHE A 196 -0.81 0.29 -6.56
CA PHE A 196 -2.26 0.09 -6.62
C PHE A 196 -2.68 -1.32 -6.24
N GLY A 197 -1.83 -2.33 -6.36
CA GLY A 197 -2.20 -3.72 -6.08
C GLY A 197 -2.43 -3.97 -4.59
N GLU A 198 -1.65 -3.30 -3.74
CA GLU A 198 -1.80 -3.35 -2.29
C GLU A 198 -3.12 -2.71 -1.79
N MET A 199 -3.84 -1.99 -2.66
CA MET A 199 -5.22 -1.57 -2.39
C MET A 199 -6.16 -2.76 -2.21
N CYS A 200 -5.75 -3.99 -2.55
CA CYS A 200 -6.54 -5.18 -2.29
C CYS A 200 -6.86 -5.38 -0.79
N VAL A 201 -6.10 -4.79 0.14
CA VAL A 201 -6.47 -4.76 1.57
C VAL A 201 -7.85 -4.13 1.82
N PHE A 202 -8.28 -3.20 0.96
CA PHE A 202 -9.59 -2.56 1.07
C PHE A 202 -10.75 -3.50 0.78
N PHE A 203 -10.53 -4.69 0.20
CA PHE A 203 -11.56 -5.73 0.20
C PHE A 203 -12.03 -6.12 1.60
N MET A 204 -11.16 -5.98 2.61
CA MET A 204 -11.47 -6.29 4.00
C MET A 204 -12.10 -5.10 4.73
N VAL A 205 -11.99 -3.89 4.19
CA VAL A 205 -12.45 -2.64 4.83
C VAL A 205 -13.74 -2.13 4.19
N TYR A 206 -13.89 -2.26 2.88
CA TYR A 206 -15.01 -1.76 2.08
C TYR A 206 -16.41 -2.18 2.58
N PRO A 207 -16.62 -3.39 3.14
CA PRO A 207 -17.91 -3.77 3.73
C PRO A 207 -18.33 -2.94 4.95
N TYR A 208 -17.39 -2.29 5.62
CA TYR A 208 -17.61 -1.56 6.88
C TYR A 208 -17.69 -0.04 6.67
N VAL A 209 -17.72 0.41 5.43
CA VAL A 209 -17.82 1.83 5.06
C VAL A 209 -19.28 2.25 5.02
N GLN A 210 -19.59 3.40 5.63
CA GLN A 210 -20.89 4.05 5.50
C GLN A 210 -21.01 4.70 4.11
N LYS A 211 -21.47 3.91 3.13
CA LYS A 211 -21.53 4.31 1.73
C LYS A 211 -22.58 5.40 1.49
N GLN A 212 -22.11 6.51 0.95
CA GLN A 212 -22.91 7.56 0.31
C GLN A 212 -22.88 7.42 -1.21
N SER A 213 -23.80 8.09 -1.92
CA SER A 213 -23.91 8.04 -3.39
C SER A 213 -22.60 8.35 -4.13
N ASN A 214 -21.76 9.21 -3.57
CA ASN A 214 -20.48 9.64 -4.16
C ASN A 214 -19.26 8.84 -3.67
N THR A 215 -19.43 7.77 -2.88
CA THR A 215 -18.31 7.07 -2.22
C THR A 215 -17.27 6.55 -3.19
N SER A 216 -17.69 5.78 -4.19
CA SER A 216 -16.76 5.22 -5.18
C SER A 216 -16.01 6.33 -5.93
N ARG A 217 -16.72 7.37 -6.37
CA ARG A 217 -16.11 8.53 -7.05
C ARG A 217 -15.03 9.19 -6.19
N ASN A 218 -15.32 9.42 -4.91
CA ASN A 218 -14.39 10.09 -4.01
C ASN A 218 -13.15 9.22 -3.71
N ILE A 219 -13.30 7.88 -3.66
CA ILE A 219 -12.17 6.95 -3.57
C ILE A 219 -11.26 7.11 -4.80
N PHE A 220 -11.83 7.06 -6.03
CA PHE A 220 -11.04 7.23 -7.25
C PHE A 220 -10.30 8.56 -7.31
N ILE A 221 -10.98 9.66 -6.96
CA ILE A 221 -10.34 10.98 -6.94
C ILE A 221 -9.19 11.00 -5.93
N SER A 222 -9.38 10.44 -4.73
CA SER A 222 -8.33 10.42 -3.72
C SER A 222 -7.11 9.59 -4.13
N LEU A 223 -7.31 8.44 -4.78
CA LEU A 223 -6.23 7.60 -5.28
C LEU A 223 -5.51 8.27 -6.45
N LEU A 224 -6.23 8.98 -7.32
CA LEU A 224 -5.63 9.79 -8.37
C LEU A 224 -4.72 10.87 -7.78
N ILE A 225 -5.21 11.63 -6.78
CA ILE A 225 -4.40 12.67 -6.12
C ILE A 225 -3.16 12.06 -5.47
N GLY A 226 -3.30 10.92 -4.77
CA GLY A 226 -2.18 10.25 -4.13
C GLY A 226 -1.16 9.71 -5.14
N ALA A 227 -1.61 9.12 -6.24
CA ALA A 227 -0.76 8.64 -7.31
C ALA A 227 -0.01 9.78 -8.01
N VAL A 228 -0.67 10.91 -8.23
CA VAL A 228 -0.01 12.14 -8.73
C VAL A 228 1.04 12.62 -7.73
N GLY A 229 0.73 12.64 -6.44
CA GLY A 229 1.71 12.99 -5.40
C GLY A 229 2.94 12.08 -5.43
N LEU A 230 2.75 10.77 -5.53
CA LEU A 230 3.84 9.79 -5.63
C LEU A 230 4.68 9.99 -6.90
N ASN A 231 4.03 10.27 -8.03
CA ASN A 231 4.69 10.58 -9.30
C ASN A 231 5.49 11.90 -9.23
N LEU A 232 5.00 12.90 -8.51
CA LEU A 232 5.73 14.14 -8.27
C LEU A 232 6.99 13.90 -7.43
N ILE A 233 6.94 13.01 -6.44
CA ILE A 233 8.15 12.62 -5.68
C ILE A 233 9.18 11.98 -6.62
N LEU A 234 8.76 11.03 -7.47
CA LEU A 234 9.64 10.42 -8.48
C LEU A 234 10.22 11.48 -9.44
N PHE A 235 9.39 12.38 -9.94
CA PHE A 235 9.83 13.45 -10.84
C PHE A 235 10.86 14.38 -10.19
N LEU A 236 10.64 14.76 -8.93
CA LEU A 236 11.60 15.53 -8.15
C LEU A 236 12.88 14.73 -7.92
N SER A 237 12.80 13.42 -7.68
CA SER A 237 13.99 12.57 -7.57
C SER A 237 14.85 12.65 -8.82
N LEU A 238 14.25 12.45 -10.00
CA LEU A 238 14.97 12.51 -11.27
C LEU A 238 15.54 13.90 -11.55
N THR A 239 14.78 14.96 -11.32
CA THR A 239 15.19 16.33 -11.69
C THR A 239 16.10 17.00 -10.66
N VAL A 240 16.06 16.60 -9.38
CA VAL A 240 16.86 17.19 -8.29
C VAL A 240 18.06 16.31 -7.91
N LEU A 241 17.96 14.99 -8.03
CA LEU A 241 19.09 14.07 -7.77
C LEU A 241 19.74 13.55 -9.06
N GLY A 242 18.98 13.43 -10.15
CA GLY A 242 19.41 12.71 -11.35
C GLY A 242 19.07 11.21 -11.29
N ALA A 243 19.05 10.54 -12.45
CA ALA A 243 18.71 9.12 -12.55
C ALA A 243 19.67 8.23 -11.75
N TYR A 244 20.98 8.48 -11.85
CA TYR A 244 22.00 7.69 -11.14
C TYR A 244 21.77 7.63 -9.62
N PHE A 245 21.60 8.78 -8.97
CA PHE A 245 21.34 8.81 -7.53
C PHE A 245 19.94 8.30 -7.19
N SER A 246 18.94 8.59 -8.02
CA SER A 246 17.57 8.10 -7.80
C SER A 246 17.50 6.58 -7.78
N GLU A 247 18.24 5.90 -8.67
CA GLU A 247 18.33 4.43 -8.74
C GLU A 247 19.08 3.81 -7.56
N HIS A 248 20.17 4.44 -7.12
CA HIS A 248 21.10 3.82 -6.16
C HIS A 248 20.80 4.18 -4.69
N GLU A 249 20.04 5.25 -4.44
CA GLU A 249 19.60 5.65 -3.10
C GLU A 249 18.21 5.07 -2.80
N PHE A 250 18.17 3.98 -2.02
CA PHE A 250 16.91 3.27 -1.73
C PHE A 250 15.84 4.16 -1.08
N TYR A 251 16.26 5.13 -0.26
CA TYR A 251 15.38 6.11 0.38
C TYR A 251 15.46 7.48 -0.31
N ALA A 252 15.38 7.50 -1.65
CA ALA A 252 15.58 8.70 -2.47
C ALA A 252 14.74 9.91 -2.00
N ALA A 253 13.49 9.70 -1.56
CA ALA A 253 12.67 10.79 -1.05
C ALA A 253 13.19 11.39 0.27
N TYR A 254 13.83 10.59 1.12
CA TYR A 254 14.50 11.10 2.32
C TYR A 254 15.74 11.92 1.94
N ILE A 255 16.51 11.48 0.95
CA ILE A 255 17.65 12.25 0.42
C ILE A 255 17.19 13.56 -0.23
N LEU A 256 16.07 13.56 -0.93
CA LEU A 256 15.43 14.78 -1.41
C LEU A 256 15.09 15.73 -0.26
N ALA A 257 14.49 15.22 0.82
CA ALA A 257 14.16 16.05 1.98
C ALA A 257 15.41 16.66 2.64
N GLN A 258 16.55 15.96 2.65
CA GLN A 258 17.84 16.47 3.14
C GLN A 258 18.42 17.60 2.28
N ARG A 259 18.03 17.72 1.00
CA ARG A 259 18.47 18.82 0.13
C ARG A 259 17.84 20.15 0.50
N ILE A 260 16.69 20.13 1.18
CA ILE A 260 15.98 21.34 1.57
C ILE A 260 16.77 22.07 2.66
N ASN A 261 17.38 23.20 2.29
CA ASN A 261 17.99 24.13 3.25
C ASN A 261 17.43 25.54 3.04
N ILE A 262 16.61 26.01 3.98
CA ILE A 262 16.08 27.37 3.95
C ILE A 262 16.93 28.24 4.88
N ALA A 263 17.80 29.06 4.26
CA ALA A 263 18.59 30.11 4.91
C ALA A 263 19.34 29.66 6.18
N ASN A 264 19.75 28.39 6.25
CA ASN A 264 20.37 27.76 7.43
C ASN A 264 19.51 27.77 8.72
N PHE A 265 18.23 28.13 8.64
CA PHE A 265 17.31 28.13 9.78
C PHE A 265 16.48 26.83 9.87
N LEU A 266 16.00 26.33 8.72
CA LEU A 266 15.34 25.02 8.61
C LEU A 266 16.29 24.04 7.91
N GLN A 267 17.06 23.29 8.71
CA GLN A 267 18.07 22.33 8.23
C GLN A 267 17.71 20.86 8.53
N ARG A 268 16.60 20.60 9.24
CA ARG A 268 16.20 19.25 9.68
C ARG A 268 14.77 18.87 9.31
N ILE A 269 14.29 19.36 8.15
CA ILE A 269 12.91 19.09 7.70
C ILE A 269 12.73 17.61 7.33
N GLU A 270 13.82 16.92 6.95
CA GLU A 270 13.85 15.49 6.66
C GLU A 270 13.36 14.64 7.83
N ALA A 271 13.60 15.05 9.08
CA ALA A 271 13.11 14.32 10.25
C ALA A 271 11.57 14.41 10.40
N LEU A 272 10.98 15.56 10.07
CA LEU A 272 9.53 15.75 10.08
C LEU A 272 8.87 14.94 8.96
N MET A 273 9.53 14.90 7.80
CA MET A 273 9.10 14.11 6.65
C MET A 273 9.19 12.60 6.92
N ALA A 274 10.30 12.15 7.48
CA ALA A 274 10.47 10.78 7.94
C ALA A 274 9.36 10.36 8.91
N THR A 275 8.98 11.26 9.83
CA THR A 275 7.86 11.02 10.75
C THR A 275 6.54 10.81 10.00
N THR A 276 6.26 11.61 8.96
CA THR A 276 5.04 11.44 8.16
C THR A 276 5.00 10.13 7.40
N TRP A 277 6.13 9.66 6.88
CA TRP A 277 6.20 8.37 6.18
C TRP A 277 6.04 7.19 7.14
N ILE A 278 6.66 7.25 8.33
CA ILE A 278 6.44 6.22 9.36
C ILE A 278 4.96 6.18 9.78
N ILE A 279 4.29 7.33 9.86
CA ILE A 279 2.85 7.37 10.16
C ILE A 279 2.02 6.74 9.03
N SER A 280 2.32 7.03 7.75
CA SER A 280 1.59 6.42 6.62
C SER A 280 1.81 4.91 6.56
N THR A 281 3.06 4.45 6.70
CA THR A 281 3.40 3.01 6.78
C THR A 281 2.74 2.37 7.99
N TYR A 282 2.57 3.06 9.12
CA TYR A 282 1.87 2.53 10.29
C TYR A 282 0.41 2.23 9.97
N PHE A 283 -0.31 3.18 9.36
CA PHE A 283 -1.71 2.97 8.99
C PHE A 283 -1.86 1.83 7.99
N LYS A 284 -0.98 1.77 6.98
CA LYS A 284 -0.95 0.66 6.02
C LYS A 284 -0.76 -0.68 6.73
N THR A 285 0.29 -0.79 7.54
CA THR A 285 0.60 -2.01 8.30
C THR A 285 -0.54 -2.43 9.21
N ALA A 286 -1.19 -1.47 9.88
CA ALA A 286 -2.34 -1.73 10.72
C ALA A 286 -3.52 -2.31 9.93
N LEU A 287 -3.79 -1.83 8.71
CA LEU A 287 -4.85 -2.37 7.85
C LEU A 287 -4.57 -3.79 7.39
N PHE A 288 -3.32 -4.10 7.02
CA PHE A 288 -2.92 -5.44 6.61
C PHE A 288 -2.95 -6.44 7.78
N PHE A 289 -2.48 -6.02 8.95
CA PHE A 289 -2.61 -6.81 10.17
C PHE A 289 -4.09 -7.03 10.53
N TYR A 290 -4.91 -5.97 10.49
CA TYR A 290 -6.35 -6.06 10.71
C TYR A 290 -7.03 -7.03 9.72
N ALA A 291 -6.71 -6.92 8.44
CA ALA A 291 -7.21 -7.79 7.37
C ALA A 291 -6.90 -9.27 7.66
N PHE A 292 -5.68 -9.58 8.10
CA PHE A 292 -5.30 -10.94 8.46
C PHE A 292 -6.08 -11.48 9.68
N VAL A 293 -6.16 -10.72 10.78
CA VAL A 293 -6.86 -11.22 11.99
C VAL A 293 -8.36 -11.37 11.77
N LEU A 294 -8.98 -10.41 11.08
CA LEU A 294 -10.40 -10.47 10.76
C LEU A 294 -10.68 -11.64 9.81
N GLY A 295 -9.91 -11.74 8.72
CA GLY A 295 -10.10 -12.79 7.72
C GLY A 295 -9.84 -14.19 8.28
N THR A 296 -8.86 -14.34 9.16
CA THR A 296 -8.62 -15.61 9.89
C THR A 296 -9.81 -15.97 10.77
N ALA A 297 -10.36 -15.00 11.51
CA ALA A 297 -11.55 -15.23 12.32
C ALA A 297 -12.78 -15.59 11.46
N GLN A 298 -12.93 -15.00 10.27
CA GLN A 298 -13.99 -15.34 9.32
C GLN A 298 -13.83 -16.76 8.77
N LEU A 299 -12.64 -17.11 8.31
CA LEU A 299 -12.34 -18.44 7.73
C LEU A 299 -12.53 -19.56 8.75
N LEU A 300 -12.06 -19.34 9.99
CA LEU A 300 -12.20 -20.28 11.11
C LEU A 300 -13.55 -20.19 11.84
N LYS A 301 -14.45 -19.31 11.41
CA LYS A 301 -15.78 -19.08 12.01
C LYS A 301 -15.74 -18.78 13.51
N LEU A 302 -14.75 -18.00 13.95
CA LEU A 302 -14.61 -17.58 15.34
C LEU A 302 -15.71 -16.59 15.74
N LYS A 303 -15.91 -16.38 17.05
CA LYS A 303 -16.86 -15.39 17.57
C LYS A 303 -16.29 -13.96 17.64
N SER A 304 -14.98 -13.82 17.62
CA SER A 304 -14.26 -12.54 17.65
C SER A 304 -12.86 -12.70 17.07
N TYR A 305 -12.35 -11.67 16.39
CA TYR A 305 -10.96 -11.63 15.92
C TYR A 305 -9.99 -11.10 16.99
N ARG A 306 -10.48 -10.41 18.04
CA ARG A 306 -9.63 -9.74 19.04
C ARG A 306 -8.64 -10.66 19.75
N PRO A 307 -8.99 -11.92 20.10
CA PRO A 307 -8.03 -12.86 20.70
C PRO A 307 -6.85 -13.21 19.77
N LEU A 308 -7.00 -13.06 18.46
CA LEU A 308 -5.93 -13.34 17.48
C LEU A 308 -4.88 -12.23 17.42
N ILE A 309 -5.17 -11.02 17.91
CA ILE A 309 -4.27 -9.87 17.78
C ILE A 309 -2.90 -10.18 18.41
N PHE A 310 -2.85 -10.67 19.66
CA PHE A 310 -1.57 -10.95 20.32
C PHE A 310 -0.77 -12.10 19.66
N PRO A 311 -1.35 -13.29 19.43
CA PRO A 311 -0.63 -14.37 18.74
C PRO A 311 -0.07 -13.95 17.38
N VAL A 312 -0.87 -13.21 16.59
CA VAL A 312 -0.44 -12.73 15.27
C VAL A 312 0.62 -11.64 15.39
N ALA A 313 0.57 -10.78 16.40
CA ALA A 313 1.62 -9.80 16.65
C ALA A 313 2.98 -10.47 16.92
N PHE A 314 3.00 -11.55 17.70
CA PHE A 314 4.22 -12.35 17.90
C PHE A 314 4.68 -13.00 16.59
N LEU A 315 3.75 -13.49 15.77
CA LEU A 315 4.06 -14.05 14.46
C LEU A 315 4.68 -13.00 13.52
N ILE A 316 4.11 -11.80 13.45
CA ILE A 316 4.63 -10.66 12.68
C ILE A 316 6.02 -10.25 13.19
N TYR A 317 6.25 -10.23 14.50
CA TYR A 317 7.58 -9.95 15.07
C TYR A 317 8.63 -10.96 14.61
N GLY A 318 8.28 -12.26 14.63
CA GLY A 318 9.17 -13.31 14.14
C GLY A 318 9.39 -13.25 12.63
N LEU A 319 8.32 -13.10 11.85
CA LEU A 319 8.40 -13.07 10.39
C LEU A 319 9.14 -11.85 9.85
N SER A 320 8.90 -10.67 10.41
CA SER A 320 9.66 -9.45 10.04
C SER A 320 11.17 -9.61 10.26
N HIS A 321 11.58 -10.40 11.27
CA HIS A 321 12.99 -10.75 11.44
C HIS A 321 13.53 -11.66 10.33
N LEU A 322 12.71 -12.64 9.90
CA LEU A 322 13.13 -13.73 9.01
C LEU A 322 12.97 -13.42 7.52
N ILE A 323 12.13 -12.45 7.15
CA ILE A 323 11.81 -12.09 5.76
C ILE A 323 13.05 -11.74 4.94
N ALA A 324 13.98 -10.99 5.54
CA ALA A 324 15.21 -10.57 4.88
C ALA A 324 16.43 -10.78 5.78
N LYS A 325 17.49 -11.35 5.22
CA LYS A 325 18.76 -11.55 5.93
C LYS A 325 19.45 -10.23 6.29
N ASN A 326 19.30 -9.25 5.41
CA ASN A 326 19.83 -7.89 5.56
C ASN A 326 19.07 -6.95 4.61
N ILE A 327 19.31 -5.65 4.77
CA ILE A 327 18.69 -4.61 3.94
C ILE A 327 19.01 -4.77 2.44
N ILE A 328 20.19 -5.27 2.06
CA ILE A 328 20.54 -5.44 0.64
C ILE A 328 19.66 -6.50 -0.01
N PHE A 329 19.45 -7.64 0.66
CA PHE A 329 18.54 -8.68 0.21
C PHE A 329 17.10 -8.15 0.14
N TYR A 330 16.69 -7.36 1.14
CA TYR A 330 15.38 -6.71 1.15
C TYR A 330 15.16 -5.88 -0.12
N VAL A 331 16.06 -4.93 -0.38
CA VAL A 331 15.94 -3.95 -1.46
C VAL A 331 15.98 -4.59 -2.84
N LYS A 332 16.85 -5.60 -3.05
CA LYS A 332 17.09 -6.16 -4.38
C LYS A 332 16.11 -7.26 -4.78
N GLU A 333 15.69 -8.09 -3.83
CA GLU A 333 14.98 -9.33 -4.15
C GLU A 333 13.47 -9.20 -3.90
N ILE A 334 13.07 -8.53 -2.81
CA ILE A 334 11.66 -8.54 -2.39
C ILE A 334 10.75 -7.81 -3.39
N PRO A 335 11.04 -6.57 -3.85
CA PRO A 335 10.14 -5.83 -4.73
C PRO A 335 9.80 -6.56 -6.03
N THR A 336 10.77 -7.26 -6.63
CA THR A 336 10.57 -7.99 -7.90
C THR A 336 9.51 -9.08 -7.78
N TYR A 337 9.56 -9.88 -6.72
CA TYR A 337 8.57 -10.93 -6.47
C TYR A 337 7.25 -10.39 -5.89
N TRP A 338 7.31 -9.23 -5.22
CA TRP A 338 6.13 -8.60 -4.61
C TRP A 338 5.10 -8.18 -5.65
N VAL A 339 5.56 -7.65 -6.78
CA VAL A 339 4.70 -7.20 -7.89
C VAL A 339 3.85 -8.34 -8.44
N ASP A 340 4.38 -9.56 -8.49
CA ASP A 340 3.62 -10.75 -8.92
C ASP A 340 2.50 -11.11 -7.92
N TRP A 341 2.78 -10.93 -6.63
CA TRP A 341 1.79 -11.12 -5.57
C TRP A 341 0.69 -10.07 -5.66
N ASP A 342 1.05 -8.80 -5.88
CA ASP A 342 0.12 -7.70 -6.08
C ASP A 342 -0.75 -7.91 -7.32
N LEU A 343 -0.16 -8.30 -8.45
CA LEU A 343 -0.89 -8.66 -9.66
C LEU A 343 -1.88 -9.80 -9.39
N THR A 344 -1.46 -10.82 -8.64
CA THR A 344 -2.32 -11.96 -8.33
C THR A 344 -3.52 -11.56 -7.47
N HIS A 345 -3.30 -10.82 -6.39
CA HIS A 345 -4.33 -10.49 -5.39
C HIS A 345 -5.19 -9.27 -5.78
N ALA A 346 -4.67 -8.35 -6.58
CA ALA A 346 -5.41 -7.16 -7.01
C ALA A 346 -6.09 -7.32 -8.36
N PHE A 347 -5.54 -8.16 -9.25
CA PHE A 347 -6.06 -8.33 -10.61
C PHE A 347 -6.53 -9.75 -10.90
N ALA A 348 -5.67 -10.75 -10.78
CA ALA A 348 -5.99 -12.11 -11.23
C ALA A 348 -7.18 -12.71 -10.46
N PHE A 349 -7.12 -12.74 -9.12
CA PHE A 349 -8.22 -13.27 -8.31
C PHE A 349 -9.51 -12.47 -8.42
N PRO A 350 -9.52 -11.11 -8.35
CA PRO A 350 -10.74 -10.34 -8.55
C PRO A 350 -11.38 -10.57 -9.92
N LEU A 351 -10.58 -10.67 -10.99
CA LEU A 351 -11.07 -10.99 -12.32
C LEU A 351 -11.72 -12.37 -12.38
N ILE A 352 -11.07 -13.39 -11.81
CA ILE A 352 -11.61 -14.76 -11.74
C ILE A 352 -12.94 -14.77 -10.98
N LEU A 353 -13.01 -14.10 -9.83
CA LEU A 353 -14.23 -14.02 -9.03
C LEU A 353 -15.39 -13.36 -9.79
N LEU A 354 -15.12 -12.24 -10.48
CA LEU A 354 -16.11 -11.57 -11.32
C LEU A 354 -16.61 -12.45 -12.47
N VAL A 355 -15.69 -13.07 -13.20
CA VAL A 355 -16.02 -13.95 -14.33
C VAL A 355 -16.88 -15.12 -13.86
N VAL A 356 -16.46 -15.82 -12.80
CA VAL A 356 -17.20 -16.97 -12.26
C VAL A 356 -18.57 -16.54 -11.74
N TYR A 357 -18.67 -15.39 -11.07
CA TYR A 357 -19.95 -14.86 -10.61
C TYR A 357 -20.93 -14.61 -11.77
N HIS A 358 -20.49 -13.94 -12.83
CA HIS A 358 -21.34 -13.66 -13.99
C HIS A 358 -21.77 -14.92 -14.74
N ILE A 359 -20.87 -15.90 -14.88
CA ILE A 359 -21.21 -17.20 -15.48
C ILE A 359 -22.29 -17.91 -14.65
N ARG A 360 -22.13 -18.01 -13.32
CA ARG A 360 -23.12 -18.66 -12.45
C ARG A 360 -24.46 -17.96 -12.46
N LYS A 361 -24.48 -16.62 -12.42
CA LYS A 361 -25.71 -15.81 -12.48
C LYS A 361 -26.49 -16.06 -13.77
N ARG A 362 -25.81 -16.21 -14.90
CA ARG A 362 -26.44 -16.50 -16.20
C ARG A 362 -27.05 -17.89 -16.24
N ILE A 363 -26.33 -18.89 -15.72
CA ILE A 363 -26.82 -20.28 -15.66
C ILE A 363 -28.06 -20.38 -14.76
N SER A 364 -28.05 -19.75 -13.59
CA SER A 364 -29.22 -19.78 -12.70
C SER A 364 -30.45 -19.10 -13.30
N HIS A 365 -30.28 -18.06 -14.11
CA HIS A 365 -31.38 -17.38 -14.77
C HIS A 365 -32.00 -18.22 -15.89
N ASN A 366 -31.16 -18.92 -16.68
CA ASN A 366 -31.64 -19.82 -17.73
C ASN A 366 -32.44 -21.01 -17.15
N ASN A 367 -32.00 -21.57 -16.02
CA ASN A 367 -32.71 -22.67 -15.34
C ASN A 367 -34.04 -22.25 -14.69
N GLN A 368 -34.32 -20.95 -14.56
CA GLN A 368 -35.62 -20.44 -14.08
C GLN A 368 -36.62 -20.19 -15.22
N LEU A 369 -36.16 -20.17 -16.47
CA LEU A 369 -36.97 -19.92 -17.67
C LEU A 369 -37.34 -21.21 -18.42
N THR A 370 -36.71 -22.32 -18.07
CA THR A 370 -37.03 -23.70 -18.51
C THR A 370 -37.79 -24.43 -17.43
#